data_AF-A0A1Y3B9K4-F1
#
_entry.id   AF-A0A1Y3B9K4-F1
#
_cell.length_a   1.000
_cell.length_b   1.000
_cell.length_c   1.000
_cell.angle_alpha   90.00
_cell.angle_beta   90.00
_cell.angle_gamma   90.00
#
_symmetry.space_group_name_H-M   'P 1'
#
loop_
_entity.id
_entity.type
_entity.pdbx_description
1 polymer ?
#
loop_
_entity_poly.entity_id
_entity_poly.type
_entity_poly.pdbx_seq_one_letter_code
_entity_poly.pdbx_strand_id
1 'polypeptide(L)'
;YTICENEDSVLLKLPCYKNVSLTALRKSALRTLSACQHLKAMSHKIFNVLYKALISPDTELQECAYDCMKKYKYLNNVNPEVIRTTVRNFIINISEVRLLSPKDHLLIQRLKNLARLFASLFNDKLCELMLQHLNRSTDICCQFLRRHREKEYEFRVKSQQPEQSEMIKSNLMNVENQIPLYLNLGADIIYLFCEISAAD
;
A
#
# COMPACT_ATOMS: atom_id res chain seq x y z
N TYR A 1 -9.02 -11.48 20.37
CA TYR A 1 -7.66 -11.91 19.98
C TYR A 1 -7.70 -13.01 18.94
N THR A 2 -8.20 -14.21 19.27
CA THR A 2 -8.18 -15.41 18.40
C THR A 2 -8.66 -15.16 16.97
N ILE A 3 -9.72 -14.38 16.77
CA ILE A 3 -10.27 -14.11 15.43
C ILE A 3 -9.38 -13.25 14.52
N CYS A 4 -8.54 -12.40 15.10
CA CYS A 4 -7.62 -11.55 14.35
C CYS A 4 -6.29 -12.25 14.06
N GLU A 5 -5.96 -13.30 14.82
CA GLU A 5 -4.71 -14.04 14.69
C GLU A 5 -4.80 -15.19 13.69
N ASN A 6 -5.94 -15.87 13.64
CA ASN A 6 -6.14 -17.04 12.77
C ASN A 6 -6.43 -16.65 11.33
N GLU A 7 -5.96 -17.48 10.40
CA GLU A 7 -6.26 -17.38 8.98
C GLU A 7 -7.72 -17.73 8.69
N ASP A 8 -8.25 -17.19 7.59
CA ASP A 8 -9.60 -17.46 7.10
C ASP A 8 -9.81 -18.96 6.87
N SER A 9 -8.78 -19.63 6.33
CA SER A 9 -8.73 -21.08 6.11
C SER A 9 -8.97 -21.89 7.39
N VAL A 10 -8.55 -21.37 8.55
CA VAL A 10 -8.73 -22.00 9.86
C VAL A 10 -10.11 -21.67 10.41
N LEU A 11 -10.53 -20.40 10.32
CA LEU A 11 -11.82 -19.95 10.86
C LEU A 11 -13.00 -20.59 10.11
N LEU A 12 -12.94 -20.69 8.78
CA LEU A 12 -14.02 -21.25 7.95
C LEU A 12 -14.25 -22.76 8.18
N LYS A 13 -13.31 -23.46 8.82
CA LYS A 13 -13.51 -24.86 9.26
C LYS A 13 -14.49 -24.96 10.42
N LEU A 14 -14.65 -23.90 11.21
CA LEU A 14 -15.55 -23.87 12.36
C LEU A 14 -16.98 -23.50 11.90
N PRO A 15 -18.01 -24.24 12.35
CA PRO A 15 -19.39 -24.03 11.90
C PRO A 15 -19.90 -22.60 12.08
N CYS A 16 -19.48 -21.91 13.15
CA CYS A 16 -19.92 -20.57 13.51
C CYS A 16 -19.44 -19.45 12.56
N TYR A 17 -18.45 -19.71 11.70
CA TYR A 17 -17.90 -18.71 10.79
C TYR A 17 -18.30 -18.90 9.32
N LYS A 18 -18.94 -20.02 8.97
CA LYS A 18 -19.23 -20.38 7.56
C LYS A 18 -20.08 -19.35 6.79
N ASN A 19 -20.98 -18.66 7.49
CA ASN A 19 -21.92 -17.70 6.89
C ASN A 19 -21.71 -16.27 7.38
N VAL A 20 -20.54 -15.96 7.93
CA VAL A 20 -20.24 -14.65 8.51
C VAL A 20 -19.17 -13.95 7.70
N SER A 21 -19.33 -12.65 7.46
CA SER A 21 -18.25 -11.82 6.90
C SER A 21 -17.09 -11.74 7.90
N LEU A 22 -16.02 -12.50 7.64
CA LEU A 22 -14.82 -12.51 8.47
C LEU A 22 -14.17 -11.13 8.53
N THR A 23 -14.16 -10.37 7.43
CA THR A 23 -13.69 -8.98 7.40
C THR A 23 -14.49 -8.10 8.35
N ALA A 24 -15.83 -8.14 8.29
CA ALA A 24 -16.68 -7.35 9.19
C ALA A 24 -16.44 -7.72 10.66
N LEU A 25 -16.32 -9.02 10.96
CA LEU A 25 -16.11 -9.49 12.32
C LEU A 25 -14.72 -9.12 12.86
N ARG A 26 -13.67 -9.19 12.02
CA ARG A 26 -12.34 -8.70 12.37
C ARG A 26 -12.34 -7.20 12.61
N LYS A 27 -13.00 -6.39 11.76
CA LYS A 27 -13.11 -4.94 11.98
C LYS A 27 -13.72 -4.63 13.35
N SER A 28 -14.80 -5.31 13.72
CA SER A 28 -15.41 -5.16 15.05
C SER A 28 -14.44 -5.53 16.17
N ALA A 29 -13.73 -6.65 16.04
CA ALA A 29 -12.73 -7.06 17.02
C ALA A 29 -11.56 -6.06 17.16
N LEU A 30 -11.05 -5.49 16.08
CA LEU A 30 -9.98 -4.47 16.12
C LEU A 30 -10.44 -3.20 16.85
N ARG A 31 -11.68 -2.76 16.60
CA ARG A 31 -12.27 -1.61 17.30
C ARG A 31 -12.44 -1.87 18.79
N THR A 32 -12.90 -3.06 19.17
CA THR A 32 -12.99 -3.43 20.59
C THR A 32 -11.60 -3.47 21.24
N LEU A 33 -10.61 -4.11 20.60
CA LEU A 33 -9.25 -4.21 21.13
C LEU A 33 -8.60 -2.83 21.33
N SER A 34 -8.77 -1.90 20.39
CA SER A 34 -8.21 -0.55 20.49
C SER A 34 -8.94 0.33 21.52
N ALA A 35 -10.23 0.08 21.79
CA ALA A 35 -10.99 0.82 22.80
C ALA A 35 -10.77 0.31 24.24
N CYS A 36 -10.28 -0.92 24.42
CA CYS A 36 -10.15 -1.53 25.74
C CYS A 36 -9.04 -0.89 26.60
N GLN A 37 -9.44 -0.01 27.51
CA GLN A 37 -8.53 0.73 28.38
C GLN A 37 -7.81 -0.13 29.44
N HIS A 38 -8.34 -1.30 29.79
CA HIS A 38 -7.78 -2.16 30.85
C HIS A 38 -6.69 -3.11 30.33
N LEU A 39 -6.41 -3.11 29.03
CA LEU A 39 -5.46 -4.01 28.39
C LEU A 39 -4.06 -3.40 28.23
N LYS A 40 -3.65 -2.45 29.10
CA LYS A 40 -2.32 -1.80 29.03
C LYS A 40 -1.17 -2.84 29.03
N ALA A 41 -1.29 -3.89 29.85
CA ALA A 41 -0.32 -4.99 29.90
C ALA A 41 -0.26 -5.84 28.61
N MET A 42 -1.30 -5.76 27.77
CA MET A 42 -1.38 -6.48 26.49
C MET A 42 -1.12 -5.57 25.28
N SER A 43 -0.64 -4.35 25.50
CA SER A 43 -0.40 -3.34 24.44
C SER A 43 0.47 -3.87 23.30
N HIS A 44 1.52 -4.63 23.61
CA HIS A 44 2.34 -5.32 22.62
C HIS A 44 1.53 -6.29 21.74
N LYS A 45 0.66 -7.11 22.35
CA LYS A 45 -0.17 -8.07 21.61
C LYS A 45 -1.21 -7.36 20.74
N ILE A 46 -1.82 -6.31 21.27
CA ILE A 46 -2.78 -5.48 20.51
C ILE A 46 -2.08 -4.83 19.33
N PHE A 47 -0.90 -4.25 19.54
CA PHE A 47 -0.08 -3.67 18.47
C PHE A 47 0.20 -4.69 17.37
N ASN A 48 0.65 -5.90 17.70
CA ASN A 48 0.92 -6.93 16.69
C ASN A 48 -0.32 -7.33 15.89
N VAL A 49 -1.47 -7.45 16.55
CA VAL A 49 -2.74 -7.75 15.88
C VAL A 49 -3.16 -6.61 14.95
N LEU A 50 -3.10 -5.37 15.42
CA LEU A 50 -3.39 -4.20 14.60
C LEU A 50 -2.40 -4.10 13.43
N TYR A 51 -1.12 -4.37 13.66
CA TYR A 51 -0.08 -4.28 12.62
C TYR A 51 -0.30 -5.33 11.53
N LYS A 52 -0.60 -6.58 11.91
CA LYS A 52 -0.96 -7.64 10.95
C LYS A 52 -2.15 -7.22 10.07
N ALA A 53 -3.15 -6.57 10.65
CA ALA A 53 -4.29 -6.04 9.90
C ALA A 53 -3.90 -4.83 9.02
N LEU A 54 -3.01 -3.95 9.49
CA LEU A 54 -2.51 -2.78 8.77
C LEU A 54 -1.75 -3.13 7.48
N ILE A 55 -1.00 -4.24 7.50
CA ILE A 55 -0.25 -4.74 6.34
C ILE A 55 -1.03 -5.78 5.50
N SER A 56 -2.32 -5.96 5.78
CA SER A 56 -3.20 -6.89 5.06
C SER A 56 -3.38 -6.51 3.58
N PRO A 57 -3.68 -7.47 2.68
CA PRO A 57 -4.20 -7.19 1.34
C PRO A 57 -5.66 -6.71 1.34
N ASP A 58 -6.42 -6.96 2.40
CA ASP A 58 -7.78 -6.45 2.55
C ASP A 58 -7.73 -4.95 2.92
N THR A 59 -8.17 -4.10 2.00
CA THR A 59 -8.16 -2.64 2.14
C THR A 59 -9.10 -2.15 3.24
N GLU A 60 -10.28 -2.76 3.39
CA GLU A 60 -11.22 -2.40 4.46
C GLU A 60 -10.64 -2.72 5.84
N LEU A 61 -9.93 -3.85 5.93
CA LEU A 61 -9.26 -4.26 7.16
C LEU A 61 -8.08 -3.36 7.47
N GLN A 62 -7.31 -2.99 6.46
CA GLN A 62 -6.18 -2.06 6.57
C GLN A 62 -6.63 -0.69 7.08
N GLU A 63 -7.65 -0.09 6.48
CA GLU A 63 -8.18 1.22 6.90
C GLU A 63 -8.70 1.19 8.33
N CYS A 64 -9.44 0.14 8.68
CA CYS A 64 -9.92 -0.06 10.05
C CYS A 64 -8.77 -0.18 11.04
N ALA A 65 -7.71 -0.91 10.70
CA ALA A 65 -6.53 -1.06 11.54
C ALA A 65 -5.79 0.26 11.75
N TYR A 66 -5.64 1.06 10.69
CA TYR A 66 -5.05 2.40 10.76
C TYR A 66 -5.84 3.31 11.72
N ASP A 67 -7.16 3.38 11.56
CA ASP A 67 -8.03 4.15 12.45
C ASP A 67 -7.94 3.69 13.91
N CYS A 68 -7.89 2.37 14.12
CA CYS A 68 -7.76 1.78 15.45
C CYS A 68 -6.41 2.13 16.08
N MET A 69 -5.30 2.07 15.33
CA MET A 69 -3.97 2.45 15.83
C MET A 69 -3.92 3.94 16.19
N LYS A 70 -4.45 4.81 15.33
CA LYS A 70 -4.49 6.27 15.58
C LYS A 70 -5.26 6.62 16.86
N LYS A 71 -6.31 5.86 17.19
CA LYS A 71 -7.12 6.04 18.40
C LYS A 71 -6.60 5.26 19.61
N TYR A 72 -5.61 4.39 19.43
CA TYR A 72 -5.13 3.51 20.49
C TYR A 72 -4.28 4.30 21.49
N LYS A 73 -4.90 4.68 22.62
CA LYS A 73 -4.29 5.51 23.68
C LYS A 73 -2.94 5.00 24.21
N TYR A 74 -2.68 3.69 24.12
CA TYR A 74 -1.46 3.08 24.64
C TYR A 74 -0.44 2.72 23.55
N LEU A 75 -0.62 3.21 22.32
CA LEU A 75 0.34 2.97 21.25
C LEU A 75 1.73 3.51 21.64
N ASN A 76 1.77 4.70 22.26
CA ASN A 76 2.99 5.33 22.74
C ASN A 76 3.66 4.60 23.91
N ASN A 77 2.96 3.65 24.56
CA ASN A 77 3.53 2.82 25.62
C ASN A 77 4.22 1.57 25.06
N VAL A 78 4.00 1.24 23.78
CA VAL A 78 4.69 0.13 23.13
C VAL A 78 6.14 0.55 22.95
N ASN A 79 7.07 -0.32 23.37
CA ASN A 79 8.49 -0.06 23.24
C ASN A 79 8.84 0.26 21.76
N PRO A 80 9.47 1.41 21.46
CA PRO A 80 9.87 1.76 20.09
C PRO A 80 10.70 0.67 19.39
N GLU A 81 11.53 -0.08 20.12
CA GLU A 81 12.31 -1.19 19.57
C GLU A 81 11.45 -2.38 19.14
N VAL A 82 10.33 -2.62 19.83
CA VAL A 82 9.34 -3.62 19.41
C VAL A 82 8.70 -3.17 18.10
N ILE A 83 8.26 -1.92 18.01
CA ILE A 83 7.65 -1.37 16.80
C ILE A 83 8.64 -1.50 15.64
N ARG A 84 9.87 -1.04 15.83
CA ARG A 84 10.94 -1.12 14.83
C ARG A 84 11.18 -2.56 14.38
N THR A 85 11.27 -3.51 15.32
CA THR A 85 11.50 -4.94 15.01
C THR A 85 10.33 -5.55 14.24
N THR A 86 9.09 -5.28 14.66
CA THR A 86 7.87 -5.79 14.01
C THR A 86 7.71 -5.25 12.59
N VAL A 87 8.02 -3.96 12.38
CA VAL A 87 7.91 -3.29 11.08
C VAL A 87 9.09 -3.61 10.16
N ARG A 88 10.26 -3.95 10.72
CA ARG A 88 11.52 -4.18 9.99
C ARG A 88 11.36 -5.08 8.77
N ASN A 89 10.70 -6.22 8.93
CA ASN A 89 10.55 -7.18 7.83
C ASN A 89 9.79 -6.58 6.65
N PHE A 90 8.78 -5.75 6.91
CA PHE A 90 8.04 -5.07 5.85
C PHE A 90 8.93 -4.04 5.11
N ILE A 91 9.75 -3.28 5.85
CA ILE A 91 10.68 -2.31 5.26
C ILE A 91 11.76 -3.01 4.44
N ILE A 92 12.30 -4.13 4.92
CA ILE A 92 13.27 -4.95 4.16
C ILE A 92 12.62 -5.45 2.87
N ASN A 93 11.42 -6.02 2.94
CA ASN A 93 10.73 -6.52 1.76
C ASN A 93 10.49 -5.43 0.72
N ILE A 94 10.14 -4.20 1.14
CA ILE A 94 10.04 -3.04 0.24
C ILE A 94 11.40 -2.68 -0.35
N SER A 95 12.45 -2.74 0.47
CA SER A 95 13.81 -2.39 0.04
C SER A 95 14.37 -3.34 -1.01
N GLU A 96 13.88 -4.57 -1.07
CA GLU A 96 14.24 -5.58 -2.06
C GLU A 96 13.47 -5.43 -3.39
N VAL A 97 12.42 -4.60 -3.42
CA VAL A 97 11.67 -4.32 -4.65
C VAL A 97 12.54 -3.47 -5.56
N ARG A 98 13.11 -4.10 -6.58
CA ARG A 98 13.99 -3.41 -7.55
C ARG A 98 13.28 -2.34 -8.35
N LEU A 99 12.00 -2.56 -8.67
CA LEU A 99 11.20 -1.66 -9.48
C LEU A 99 9.74 -1.69 -9.01
N LEU A 100 9.30 -0.60 -8.38
CA LEU A 100 7.88 -0.39 -8.13
C LEU A 100 7.15 -0.21 -9.46
N SER A 101 6.01 -0.87 -9.57
CA SER A 101 5.09 -0.80 -10.69
C SER A 101 3.71 -0.35 -10.20
N PRO A 102 2.79 0.01 -11.10
CA PRO A 102 1.41 0.34 -10.72
C PRO A 102 0.69 -0.80 -9.97
N LYS A 103 1.15 -2.05 -10.11
CA LYS A 103 0.60 -3.21 -9.39
C LYS A 103 0.94 -3.18 -7.89
N ASP A 104 1.97 -2.42 -7.51
CA ASP A 104 2.48 -2.33 -6.14
C ASP A 104 1.80 -1.20 -5.35
N HIS A 105 0.71 -0.62 -5.87
CA HIS A 105 -0.03 0.46 -5.20
C HIS A 105 -0.41 0.11 -3.74
N LEU A 106 -0.85 -1.12 -3.47
CA LEU A 106 -1.19 -1.56 -2.11
C LEU A 106 0.02 -1.56 -1.16
N LEU A 107 1.21 -1.87 -1.68
CA LEU A 107 2.46 -1.80 -0.92
C LEU A 107 2.74 -0.36 -0.48
N ILE A 108 2.54 0.60 -1.38
CA ILE A 108 2.74 2.02 -1.11
C ILE A 108 1.68 2.56 -0.15
N GLN A 109 0.41 2.14 -0.28
CA GLN A 109 -0.61 2.51 0.70
C GLN A 109 -0.28 2.02 2.11
N ARG A 110 0.22 0.78 2.26
CA ARG A 110 0.72 0.26 3.55
C ARG A 110 1.87 1.10 4.08
N LEU A 111 2.81 1.48 3.22
CA LEU A 111 3.95 2.31 3.60
C LEU A 111 3.49 3.71 4.04
N LYS A 112 2.55 4.34 3.34
CA LYS A 112 1.93 5.62 3.72
C LYS A 112 1.26 5.55 5.09
N ASN A 113 0.50 4.49 5.35
CA ASN A 113 -0.13 4.28 6.64
C ASN A 113 0.90 4.11 7.77
N LEU A 114 2.04 3.46 7.50
CA LEU A 114 3.14 3.37 8.46
C LEU A 114 3.84 4.71 8.67
N ALA A 115 4.07 5.51 7.63
CA ALA A 115 4.67 6.85 7.76
C ALA A 115 3.85 7.74 8.68
N ARG A 116 2.53 7.76 8.48
CA ARG A 116 1.57 8.51 9.32
C ARG A 116 1.56 8.12 10.79
N LEU A 117 1.89 6.87 11.11
CA LEU A 117 1.85 6.34 12.47
C LEU A 117 3.24 6.36 13.14
N PHE A 118 4.30 6.16 12.36
CA PHE A 118 5.65 5.89 12.85
C PHE A 118 6.72 6.48 11.91
N ALA A 119 6.68 7.80 11.68
CA ALA A 119 7.62 8.47 10.78
C ALA A 119 9.09 8.22 11.11
N SER A 120 9.45 8.09 12.40
CA SER A 120 10.80 7.72 12.86
C SER A 120 11.34 6.37 12.34
N LEU A 121 10.52 5.55 11.68
CA LEU A 121 10.95 4.32 11.01
C LEU A 121 11.54 4.57 9.61
N PHE A 122 11.31 5.75 9.04
CA PHE A 122 11.79 6.13 7.71
C PHE A 122 13.16 6.79 7.85
N ASN A 123 14.20 6.05 7.49
CA ASN A 123 15.57 6.56 7.49
C ASN A 123 15.98 7.06 6.09
N ASP A 124 17.11 7.76 6.03
CA ASP A 124 17.66 8.33 4.80
C ASP A 124 17.75 7.29 3.67
N LYS A 125 18.14 6.04 3.98
CA LYS A 125 18.25 4.96 2.97
C LYS A 125 16.91 4.61 2.33
N LEU A 126 15.84 4.52 3.13
CA LEU A 126 14.50 4.25 2.60
C LEU A 126 13.99 5.45 1.79
N CYS A 127 14.26 6.67 2.25
CA CYS A 127 13.92 7.90 1.53
C CYS A 127 14.65 7.99 0.18
N GLU A 128 15.96 7.71 0.14
CA GLU A 128 16.75 7.63 -1.09
C GLU A 128 16.18 6.58 -2.05
N LEU A 129 15.81 5.40 -1.54
CA LEU A 129 15.17 4.36 -2.34
C LEU A 129 13.82 4.82 -2.92
N MET A 130 12.97 5.45 -2.11
CA MET A 130 11.69 5.98 -2.59
C MET A 130 11.90 7.06 -3.66
N LEU A 131 12.93 7.90 -3.51
CA LEU A 131 13.30 8.90 -4.51
C LEU A 131 13.79 8.25 -5.82
N GLN A 132 14.57 7.16 -5.73
CA GLN A 132 14.97 6.38 -6.90
C GLN A 132 13.75 5.81 -7.64
N HIS A 133 12.76 5.29 -6.92
CA HIS A 133 11.51 4.82 -7.53
C HIS A 133 10.70 5.95 -8.17
N LEU A 134 10.65 7.13 -7.54
CA LEU A 134 9.99 8.30 -8.11
C LEU A 134 10.64 8.72 -9.43
N ASN A 135 11.97 8.87 -9.45
CA ASN A 135 12.73 9.21 -10.65
C ASN A 135 12.48 8.18 -11.76
N ARG A 136 12.51 6.89 -11.40
CA ARG A 136 12.27 5.81 -12.35
C ARG A 136 10.85 5.82 -12.91
N SER A 137 9.84 6.09 -12.07
CA SER A 137 8.45 6.24 -12.53
C SER A 137 8.31 7.40 -13.51
N THR A 138 8.94 8.54 -13.21
CA THR A 138 8.98 9.70 -14.11
C THR A 138 9.62 9.37 -15.45
N ASP A 139 10.76 8.67 -15.45
CA ASP A 139 11.42 8.24 -16.69
C ASP A 139 10.51 7.36 -17.55
N ILE A 140 9.81 6.40 -16.92
CA ILE A 140 8.88 5.50 -17.61
C ILE A 140 7.69 6.29 -18.18
N CYS A 141 7.11 7.21 -17.42
CA CYS A 141 6.07 8.13 -17.91
C CYS A 141 6.53 8.92 -19.14
N CYS A 142 7.74 9.50 -19.09
CA CYS A 142 8.30 10.22 -20.23
C CYS A 142 8.48 9.33 -21.46
N GLN A 143 8.89 8.06 -21.29
CA GLN A 143 8.99 7.10 -22.39
C GLN A 143 7.62 6.79 -23.01
N PHE A 144 6.59 6.57 -22.20
CA PHE A 144 5.24 6.36 -22.72
C PHE A 144 4.70 7.58 -23.46
N LEU A 145 4.93 8.79 -22.95
CA LEU A 145 4.54 10.04 -23.63
C LEU A 145 5.25 10.23 -24.98
N ARG A 146 6.53 9.83 -25.09
CA ARG A 146 7.26 9.86 -26.37
C ARG A 146 6.67 8.85 -27.35
N ARG A 147 6.48 7.60 -26.92
CA ARG A 147 5.86 6.54 -27.75
C ARG A 147 4.45 6.91 -28.20
N HIS A 148 3.66 7.55 -27.33
CA HIS A 148 2.33 8.04 -27.66
C HIS A 148 2.40 9.02 -28.83
N ARG A 149 3.27 10.03 -28.75
CA ARG A 149 3.46 11.01 -29.82
C ARG A 149 3.93 10.38 -31.14
N GLU A 150 4.86 9.43 -31.07
CA GLU A 150 5.33 8.69 -32.27
C GLU A 150 4.18 7.91 -32.92
N LYS A 151 3.38 7.21 -32.12
CA LYS A 151 2.25 6.39 -32.62
C LYS A 151 1.09 7.24 -33.14
N GLU A 152 0.81 8.38 -32.51
CA GLU A 152 -0.16 9.35 -33.04
C GLU A 152 0.27 9.87 -34.42
N TYR A 153 1.57 10.18 -34.59
CA TYR A 153 2.09 10.62 -35.88
C TYR A 153 1.97 9.51 -36.94
N GLU A 154 2.38 8.28 -36.62
CA GLU A 154 2.22 7.13 -37.51
C GLU A 154 0.75 6.91 -37.92
N PHE A 155 -0.18 7.01 -36.96
CA PHE A 155 -1.61 6.85 -37.20
C PHE A 155 -2.14 7.90 -38.19
N ARG A 156 -1.75 9.17 -38.01
CA ARG A 156 -2.16 10.27 -38.91
C ARG A 156 -1.65 10.03 -40.33
N VAL A 157 -0.41 9.59 -40.49
CA VAL A 157 0.22 9.36 -41.81
C VAL A 157 -0.31 8.11 -42.51
N LYS A 158 -0.57 7.01 -41.79
CA LYS A 158 -0.95 5.71 -42.35
C LYS A 158 -2.47 5.47 -42.43
N SER A 159 -3.28 6.49 -42.13
CA SER A 159 -4.75 6.44 -42.11
C SER A 159 -5.42 6.08 -43.45
N GLN A 160 -4.65 5.88 -44.53
CA GLN A 160 -5.13 5.47 -45.85
C GLN A 160 -5.26 3.93 -46.03
N GLN A 161 -4.79 3.10 -45.08
CA GLN A 161 -4.94 1.64 -45.12
C GLN A 161 -5.72 1.10 -43.90
N PRO A 162 -6.91 0.47 -44.08
CA PRO A 162 -7.80 0.11 -42.97
C PRO A 162 -7.21 -0.88 -41.94
N GLU A 163 -6.56 -1.97 -42.39
CA GLU A 163 -6.05 -3.02 -41.50
C GLU A 163 -4.86 -2.54 -40.63
N GLN A 164 -3.96 -1.72 -41.19
CA GLN A 164 -2.84 -1.15 -40.43
C GLN A 164 -3.30 -0.09 -39.43
N SER A 165 -4.39 0.62 -39.75
CA SER A 165 -4.98 1.66 -38.90
C SER A 165 -5.50 1.09 -37.57
N GLU A 166 -6.18 -0.06 -37.59
CA GLU A 166 -6.70 -0.69 -36.36
C GLU A 166 -5.59 -1.17 -35.42
N MET A 167 -4.53 -1.78 -35.95
CA MET A 167 -3.39 -2.23 -35.15
C MET A 167 -2.62 -1.06 -34.54
N ILE A 168 -2.48 0.07 -35.23
CA ILE A 168 -1.83 1.25 -34.67
C ILE A 168 -2.72 1.88 -33.59
N LYS A 169 -4.03 1.93 -33.81
CA LYS A 169 -5.01 2.45 -32.84
C LYS A 169 -5.04 1.64 -31.54
N SER A 170 -4.99 0.30 -31.61
CA SER A 170 -4.94 -0.55 -30.41
C SER A 170 -3.66 -0.36 -29.60
N ASN A 171 -2.52 -0.21 -30.29
CA ASN A 171 -1.24 0.10 -29.64
C ASN A 171 -1.24 1.48 -28.99
N LEU A 172 -1.85 2.48 -29.62
CA LEU A 172 -2.00 3.82 -29.06
C LEU A 172 -2.80 3.78 -27.75
N MET A 173 -3.96 3.13 -27.75
CA MET A 173 -4.78 2.96 -26.54
C MET A 173 -4.02 2.25 -25.41
N ASN A 174 -3.20 1.25 -25.75
CA ASN A 174 -2.38 0.56 -24.74
C ASN A 174 -1.38 1.53 -24.08
N VAL A 175 -0.67 2.34 -24.89
CA VAL A 175 0.26 3.36 -24.37
C VAL A 175 -0.46 4.41 -23.53
N GLU A 176 -1.62 4.90 -24.00
CA GLU A 176 -2.44 5.86 -23.25
C GLU A 176 -2.84 5.33 -21.88
N ASN A 177 -3.25 4.06 -21.80
CA ASN A 177 -3.66 3.45 -20.54
C ASN A 177 -2.51 3.30 -19.53
N GLN A 178 -1.25 3.25 -19.97
CA GLN A 178 -0.10 3.15 -19.06
C GLN A 178 0.26 4.48 -18.41
N ILE A 179 0.03 5.61 -19.09
CA ILE A 179 0.47 6.93 -18.60
C ILE A 179 -0.17 7.27 -17.23
N PRO A 180 -1.51 7.19 -17.05
CA PRO A 180 -2.14 7.47 -15.76
C PRO A 180 -1.64 6.55 -14.64
N LEU A 181 -1.32 5.29 -14.95
CA LEU A 181 -0.90 4.30 -13.96
C LEU A 181 0.45 4.67 -13.32
N TYR A 182 1.43 5.08 -14.13
CA TYR A 182 2.73 5.50 -13.62
C TYR A 182 2.72 6.93 -13.04
N LEU A 183 1.82 7.80 -13.52
CA LEU A 183 1.58 9.11 -12.89
C LEU A 183 1.02 8.94 -11.48
N ASN A 184 0.03 8.07 -11.30
CA ASN A 184 -0.55 7.78 -9.99
C ASN A 184 0.49 7.16 -9.04
N LEU A 185 1.34 6.26 -9.54
CA LEU A 185 2.46 5.71 -8.78
C LEU A 185 3.40 6.80 -8.28
N GLY A 186 3.79 7.73 -9.16
CA GLY A 186 4.62 8.88 -8.79
C GLY A 186 3.95 9.78 -7.76
N ALA A 187 2.66 10.07 -7.95
CA ALA A 187 1.88 10.88 -7.00
C ALA A 187 1.80 10.22 -5.61
N ASP A 188 1.61 8.90 -5.55
CA ASP A 188 1.60 8.17 -4.27
C ASP A 188 2.95 8.24 -3.53
N ILE A 189 4.07 8.18 -4.25
CA ILE A 189 5.41 8.31 -3.66
C ILE A 189 5.65 9.75 -3.18
N ILE A 190 5.24 10.76 -3.95
CA ILE A 190 5.33 12.17 -3.52
C ILE A 190 4.52 12.37 -2.24
N TYR A 191 3.30 11.83 -2.20
CA TYR A 191 2.44 11.94 -1.04
C TYR A 191 3.03 11.23 0.18
N LEU A 192 3.70 10.09 0.01
CA LEU A 192 4.46 9.45 1.08
C LEU A 192 5.51 10.39 1.68
N PHE A 193 6.27 11.13 0.86
CA PHE A 193 7.22 12.11 1.38
C PHE A 193 6.56 13.25 2.15
N CYS A 194 5.39 13.71 1.70
CA CYS A 194 4.59 14.70 2.43
C CYS A 194 4.18 14.18 3.82
N GLU A 195 3.77 12.91 3.92
CA GLU A 195 3.37 12.28 5.18
C GLU A 195 4.54 12.10 6.14
N ILE A 196 5.72 11.74 5.63
CA ILE A 196 6.95 11.68 6.45
C ILE A 196 7.27 13.08 6.99
N SER A 197 7.27 14.09 6.11
CA SER A 197 7.63 15.48 6.48
C SER A 197 6.63 16.12 7.44
N ALA A 198 5.35 15.75 7.38
CA ALA A 198 4.32 16.28 8.26
C ALA A 198 4.36 15.69 9.69
N ALA A 199 5.13 14.63 9.89
CA ALA A 199 5.26 13.94 11.16
C ALA A 199 6.54 14.31 11.94
N ASP A 200 7.47 15.03 11.29
CA ASP A 200 8.62 15.71 11.90
C ASP A 200 8.24 17.07 12.47
#